data_AF-A0A955JL38-F1
#
_entry.id   AF-A0A955JL38-F1
#
_cell.length_a   1.000
_cell.length_b   1.000
_cell.length_c   1.000
_cell.angle_alpha   90.00
_cell.angle_beta   90.00
_cell.angle_gamma   90.00
#
_symmetry.space_group_name_H-M   'P 1'
#
loop_
_entity.id
_entity.type
_entity.pdbx_description
1 polymer ?
#
loop_
_entity_poly.entity_id
_entity_poly.type
_entity_poly.pdbx_seq_one_letter_code
_entity_poly.pdbx_strand_id
1 'polypeptide(L)'
;MDLSNFRKNSDDMDETWDDWLGQNDSKSKEQKKGDADSRALDDFGLRSGEKTALQRKPTVKKPQREAEDDTAISIEIRMPHVRIPKPHIPWRRLRPWGITAAVVLVLLLGGKFLVEHTLPKKKAPTTPSSVQAVLDLGYKPILPVKSDGTKTPTLTRNPEKNVYSFYDTYLDSNLTVDQQALPKNFRGNAQAIEDLASSLQAKDSFTTTIGTAHIYTDEKSGAQRLFVYNDKMLMFIQSTKTIDDASWVEYIQSMQ
;
A
#
# COMPACT_ATOMS: atom_id res chain seq x y z
N MET A 1 -24.95 -29.30 -40.66
CA MET A 1 -24.65 -28.30 -39.60
C MET A 1 -23.24 -27.82 -39.87
N ASP A 2 -23.11 -26.54 -40.21
CA ASP A 2 -21.88 -25.92 -40.74
C ASP A 2 -21.06 -25.36 -39.58
N LEU A 3 -19.80 -25.80 -39.44
CA LEU A 3 -18.92 -25.53 -38.29
C LEU A 3 -17.90 -24.40 -38.57
N SER A 4 -18.14 -23.58 -39.59
CA SER A 4 -17.15 -22.64 -40.13
C SER A 4 -17.14 -21.23 -39.52
N ASN A 5 -17.94 -20.94 -38.49
CA ASN A 5 -18.11 -19.56 -37.96
C ASN A 5 -17.55 -19.27 -36.56
N PHE A 6 -16.72 -20.13 -35.96
CA PHE A 6 -16.01 -19.78 -34.72
C PHE A 6 -14.64 -19.17 -35.02
N ARG A 7 -14.63 -17.93 -35.53
CA ARG A 7 -13.42 -17.13 -35.70
C ARG A 7 -13.34 -16.07 -34.59
N LYS A 8 -12.35 -16.27 -33.71
CA LYS A 8 -11.60 -15.30 -32.88
C LYS A 8 -12.34 -14.03 -32.41
N ASN A 9 -12.64 -14.00 -31.11
CA ASN A 9 -12.40 -12.83 -30.26
C ASN A 9 -11.37 -13.26 -29.19
N SER A 10 -10.08 -13.11 -29.48
CA SER A 10 -8.99 -13.39 -28.53
C SER A 10 -8.38 -12.12 -27.93
N ASP A 11 -8.83 -10.94 -28.35
CA ASP A 11 -8.05 -9.71 -28.16
C ASP A 11 -8.65 -8.78 -27.07
N ASP A 12 -9.76 -9.18 -26.42
CA ASP A 12 -10.44 -8.38 -25.39
C ASP A 12 -10.18 -8.84 -23.94
N MET A 13 -9.31 -9.84 -23.72
CA MET A 13 -9.07 -10.41 -22.38
C MET A 13 -7.73 -9.97 -21.75
N ASP A 14 -6.87 -9.30 -22.51
CA ASP A 14 -5.58 -8.81 -22.01
C ASP A 14 -5.75 -7.60 -21.06
N GLU A 15 -6.83 -6.82 -21.19
CA GLU A 15 -7.09 -5.65 -20.33
C GLU A 15 -7.45 -5.99 -18.88
N THR A 16 -7.80 -7.24 -18.57
CA THR A 16 -8.26 -7.59 -17.20
C THR A 16 -7.09 -7.85 -16.25
N TRP A 17 -5.89 -8.07 -16.77
CA TRP A 17 -4.68 -8.34 -15.97
C TRP A 17 -3.93 -7.06 -15.57
N ASP A 18 -3.95 -6.04 -16.42
CA ASP A 18 -3.23 -4.77 -16.20
C ASP A 18 -3.74 -4.02 -14.96
N ASP A 19 -5.05 -4.13 -14.67
CA ASP A 19 -5.66 -3.48 -13.49
C ASP A 19 -5.30 -4.19 -12.17
N TRP A 20 -4.79 -5.43 -12.23
CA TRP A 20 -4.40 -6.21 -11.05
C TRP A 20 -2.92 -6.08 -10.67
N LEU A 21 -2.02 -5.88 -11.66
CA LEU A 21 -0.59 -5.76 -11.42
C LEU A 21 -0.16 -4.38 -10.89
N GLY A 22 -1.07 -3.42 -10.78
CA GLY A 22 -0.77 -2.10 -10.26
C GLY A 22 0.40 -1.47 -11.02
N GLN A 23 0.30 -1.38 -12.34
CA GLN A 23 1.19 -0.51 -13.10
C GLN A 23 0.93 0.93 -12.66
N ASN A 24 1.83 1.41 -11.82
CA ASN A 24 2.00 2.81 -11.50
C ASN A 24 2.52 3.48 -12.79
N ASP A 25 1.59 3.75 -13.71
CA ASP A 25 1.79 4.39 -15.01
C ASP A 25 2.29 5.83 -14.81
N SER A 26 3.57 5.93 -14.43
CA SER A 26 4.38 7.11 -14.68
C SER A 26 4.64 7.14 -16.18
N LYS A 27 3.62 7.56 -16.94
CA LYS A 27 3.77 8.03 -18.33
C LYS A 27 4.77 9.16 -18.31
N SER A 28 6.04 8.79 -18.49
CA SER A 28 7.14 9.67 -18.84
C SER A 28 6.76 10.34 -20.16
N LYS A 29 6.18 11.54 -20.05
CA LYS A 29 6.04 12.44 -21.19
C LYS A 29 7.43 12.70 -21.73
N GLU A 30 7.64 12.14 -22.91
CA GLU A 30 8.72 12.43 -23.84
C GLU A 30 8.85 13.94 -24.00
N GLN A 31 9.82 14.51 -23.30
CA GLN A 31 10.10 15.94 -23.31
C GLN A 31 10.91 16.23 -24.56
N LYS A 32 10.23 16.86 -25.53
CA LYS A 32 10.83 17.32 -26.79
C LYS A 32 12.13 18.09 -26.54
N LYS A 33 13.18 17.55 -27.16
CA LYS A 33 14.48 18.17 -27.38
C LYS A 33 14.28 19.50 -28.11
N GLY A 34 14.60 20.60 -27.45
CA GLY A 34 14.70 21.94 -28.03
C GLY A 34 16.12 22.43 -27.82
N ASP A 35 16.87 22.52 -28.91
CA ASP A 35 18.14 23.22 -28.99
C ASP A 35 17.92 24.73 -28.74
N ALA A 36 18.78 25.36 -27.93
CA ALA A 36 19.45 26.63 -28.23
C ALA A 36 20.16 27.23 -27.01
N ASP A 37 21.27 27.90 -27.34
CA ASP A 37 21.92 28.99 -26.62
C ASP A 37 22.85 28.69 -25.43
N SER A 38 24.10 28.47 -25.83
CA SER A 38 25.28 29.18 -25.33
C SER A 38 25.00 30.48 -24.57
N ARG A 39 25.46 30.56 -23.32
CA ARG A 39 26.10 31.77 -22.78
C ARG A 39 27.00 31.44 -21.60
N ALA A 40 28.09 32.17 -21.58
CA ALA A 40 29.28 31.96 -20.80
C ALA A 40 29.20 32.59 -19.39
N LEU A 41 30.22 32.22 -18.61
CA LEU A 41 30.97 33.05 -17.67
C LEU A 41 30.51 33.20 -16.20
N ASP A 42 31.57 33.29 -15.41
CA ASP A 42 31.76 33.79 -14.04
C ASP A 42 31.46 32.79 -12.91
N ASP A 43 32.47 32.24 -12.22
CA ASP A 43 33.43 32.90 -11.31
C ASP A 43 32.75 33.47 -10.05
N PHE A 44 33.49 33.47 -8.93
CA PHE A 44 33.10 33.74 -7.54
C PHE A 44 32.53 32.54 -6.77
N GLY A 45 33.09 32.12 -5.65
CA GLY A 45 34.12 32.73 -4.82
C GLY A 45 34.02 32.14 -3.41
N LEU A 46 35.14 31.63 -2.91
CA LEU A 46 35.35 31.30 -1.51
C LEU A 46 34.90 32.46 -0.61
N ARG A 47 34.13 32.18 0.44
CA ARG A 47 34.07 33.10 1.58
C ARG A 47 34.07 32.37 2.93
N SER A 48 35.23 32.54 3.56
CA SER A 48 35.59 32.21 4.94
C SER A 48 35.05 33.26 5.93
N GLY A 49 34.99 32.89 7.21
CA GLY A 49 34.92 33.81 8.37
C GLY A 49 33.49 34.15 8.80
N GLU A 50 33.12 34.35 10.06
CA GLU A 50 33.86 34.80 11.25
C GLU A 50 32.95 34.51 12.48
N LYS A 51 33.48 33.93 13.56
CA LYS A 51 33.90 34.57 14.83
C LYS A 51 32.78 35.02 15.80
N THR A 52 32.85 34.40 16.98
CA THR A 52 33.01 35.03 18.31
C THR A 52 31.91 35.92 18.86
N ALA A 53 31.36 35.55 20.02
CA ALA A 53 31.18 36.48 21.15
C ALA A 53 31.01 35.73 22.49
N LEU A 54 32.10 35.72 23.26
CA LEU A 54 32.09 35.59 24.71
C LEU A 54 31.27 36.72 25.35
N GLN A 55 30.40 36.40 26.30
CA GLN A 55 30.12 37.30 27.43
C GLN A 55 30.12 36.54 28.76
N ARG A 56 31.24 36.69 29.47
CA ARG A 56 31.37 36.55 30.92
C ARG A 56 31.02 37.88 31.58
N LYS A 57 30.37 37.85 32.76
CA LYS A 57 30.57 38.72 33.96
C LYS A 57 29.41 38.52 34.98
N PRO A 58 29.48 38.98 36.25
CA PRO A 58 30.22 38.32 37.33
C PRO A 58 29.39 38.14 38.64
N THR A 59 29.92 37.26 39.50
CA THR A 59 29.96 37.27 40.98
C THR A 59 28.99 38.14 41.79
N VAL A 60 28.20 37.51 42.67
CA VAL A 60 27.99 37.98 44.07
C VAL A 60 28.00 36.76 45.01
N LYS A 61 28.96 36.73 45.95
CA LYS A 61 29.00 35.86 47.13
C LYS A 61 28.59 36.69 48.35
N LYS A 62 27.75 36.16 49.26
CA LYS A 62 27.90 36.10 50.75
C LYS A 62 26.58 35.68 51.47
N PRO A 63 26.55 35.32 52.78
CA PRO A 63 26.91 33.98 53.33
C PRO A 63 25.84 33.39 54.32
N GLN A 64 26.10 32.18 54.85
CA GLN A 64 25.65 31.62 56.16
C GLN A 64 24.13 31.42 56.39
N ARG A 65 23.59 30.38 57.05
CA ARG A 65 24.07 29.35 58.00
C ARG A 65 22.92 28.30 58.18
N GLU A 66 23.26 27.08 58.64
CA GLU A 66 22.48 26.07 59.44
C GLU A 66 20.95 25.98 59.31
N ALA A 67 20.25 24.86 59.42
CA ALA A 67 20.45 23.40 59.46
C ALA A 67 19.01 22.88 59.68
N GLU A 68 18.46 22.01 58.83
CA GLU A 68 17.48 20.97 59.23
C GLU A 68 17.03 20.15 58.02
N ASP A 69 16.95 18.84 58.27
CA ASP A 69 16.46 17.80 57.37
C ASP A 69 14.97 18.01 57.04
N ASP A 70 14.64 18.02 55.75
CA ASP A 70 13.48 17.32 55.20
C ASP A 70 13.55 17.36 53.66
N THR A 71 13.86 16.21 53.06
CA THR A 71 13.95 16.04 51.60
C THR A 71 12.56 16.06 50.95
N ALA A 72 12.01 17.26 50.78
CA ALA A 72 10.93 17.53 49.83
C ALA A 72 11.53 18.27 48.61
N ILE A 73 11.80 17.54 47.53
CA ILE A 73 12.32 18.09 46.28
C ILE A 73 11.18 18.86 45.60
N SER A 74 11.08 20.16 45.87
CA SER A 74 10.17 21.06 45.14
C SER A 74 10.87 21.57 43.88
N ILE A 75 10.45 21.02 42.73
CA ILE A 75 10.93 21.47 41.43
C ILE A 75 10.05 22.64 40.99
N GLU A 76 10.50 23.88 41.25
CA GLU A 76 9.82 25.09 40.76
C GLU A 76 10.11 25.26 39.26
N ILE A 77 9.27 24.66 38.41
CA ILE A 77 9.34 24.80 36.95
C ILE A 77 8.77 26.16 36.56
N ARG A 78 9.63 27.19 36.48
CA ARG A 78 9.25 28.48 35.89
C ARG A 78 9.22 28.38 34.37
N MET A 79 8.01 28.36 33.80
CA MET A 79 7.86 28.43 32.35
C MET A 79 8.19 29.85 31.83
N PRO A 80 9.02 29.97 30.79
CA PRO A 80 9.28 31.26 30.15
C PRO A 80 7.99 31.79 29.50
N HIS A 81 7.72 33.08 29.69
CA HIS A 81 6.61 33.76 29.03
C HIS A 81 6.90 33.87 27.52
N VAL A 82 6.37 32.94 26.73
CA VAL A 82 6.46 32.95 25.28
C VAL A 82 5.50 34.01 24.73
N ARG A 83 6.04 35.15 24.29
CA ARG A 83 5.28 36.17 23.57
C ARG A 83 5.15 35.75 22.11
N ILE A 84 4.00 35.19 21.75
CA ILE A 84 3.70 34.82 20.36
C ILE A 84 3.52 36.12 19.55
N PRO A 85 4.37 36.38 18.54
CA PRO A 85 4.23 37.55 17.71
C PRO A 85 2.93 37.47 16.91
N LYS A 86 2.18 38.57 16.83
CA LYS A 86 0.98 38.65 16.00
C LYS A 86 1.41 38.67 14.52
N PRO A 87 1.06 37.67 13.71
CA PRO A 87 1.43 37.67 12.30
C PRO A 87 0.69 38.81 11.59
N HIS A 88 1.45 39.77 11.08
CA HIS A 88 0.91 40.88 10.29
C HIS A 88 0.65 40.39 8.86
N ILE A 89 -0.49 39.73 8.64
CA ILE A 89 -0.87 39.23 7.31
C ILE A 89 -1.45 40.39 6.48
N PRO A 90 -0.86 40.76 5.33
CA PRO A 90 -1.33 41.87 4.49
C PRO A 90 -2.55 41.44 3.66
N TRP A 91 -3.71 41.37 4.31
CA TRP A 91 -5.00 40.93 3.73
C TRP A 91 -5.41 41.66 2.45
N ARG A 92 -4.88 42.85 2.17
CA ARG A 92 -5.22 43.61 0.96
C ARG A 92 -4.65 43.02 -0.33
N ARG A 93 -3.52 42.29 -0.29
CA ARG A 93 -2.92 41.66 -1.48
C ARG A 93 -3.43 40.25 -1.76
N LEU A 94 -4.05 39.60 -0.78
CA LEU A 94 -4.55 38.23 -0.87
C LEU A 94 -6.02 38.13 -1.31
N ARG A 95 -6.75 39.26 -1.36
CA ARG A 95 -8.16 39.29 -1.81
C ARG A 95 -8.41 38.65 -3.18
N PRO A 96 -7.64 38.94 -4.25
CA PRO A 96 -7.92 38.31 -5.54
C PRO A 96 -7.63 36.80 -5.55
N TRP A 97 -6.61 36.35 -4.81
CA TRP A 97 -6.25 34.93 -4.69
C TRP A 97 -7.27 34.12 -3.86
N GLY A 98 -7.84 34.73 -2.83
CA GLY A 98 -8.90 34.10 -2.03
C GLY A 98 -10.16 33.80 -2.83
N ILE A 99 -10.53 34.69 -3.76
CA ILE A 99 -11.69 34.48 -4.65
C ILE A 99 -11.42 33.34 -5.62
N THR A 100 -10.22 33.26 -6.22
CA THR A 100 -9.87 32.16 -7.14
C THR A 100 -9.87 30.81 -6.42
N ALA A 101 -9.30 30.74 -5.22
CA ALA A 101 -9.32 29.53 -4.41
C ALA A 101 -10.75 29.10 -4.04
N ALA A 102 -11.63 30.05 -3.69
CA ALA A 102 -13.02 29.76 -3.38
C ALA A 102 -13.80 29.21 -4.59
N VAL A 103 -13.61 29.77 -5.79
CA VAL A 103 -14.26 29.28 -7.02
C VAL A 103 -13.80 27.86 -7.37
N VAL A 104 -12.51 27.56 -7.25
CA VAL A 104 -11.98 26.19 -7.48
C VAL A 104 -12.55 25.22 -6.45
N LEU A 105 -12.65 25.62 -5.18
CA LEU A 105 -13.23 24.79 -4.13
C LEU A 105 -14.71 24.47 -4.39
N VAL A 106 -15.50 25.47 -4.83
CA VAL A 106 -16.92 25.29 -5.18
C VAL A 106 -17.08 24.38 -6.40
N LEU A 107 -16.22 24.49 -7.41
CA LEU A 107 -16.23 23.58 -8.57
C LEU A 107 -15.90 22.13 -8.18
N LEU A 108 -14.90 21.91 -7.30
CA LEU A 108 -14.54 20.58 -6.83
C LEU A 108 -15.62 19.95 -5.93
N LEU A 109 -16.27 20.75 -5.07
CA LEU A 109 -17.36 20.29 -4.20
C LEU A 109 -18.67 20.08 -4.98
N GLY A 110 -18.99 20.97 -5.92
CA GLY A 110 -20.19 20.86 -6.77
C GLY A 110 -20.12 19.69 -7.75
N GLY A 111 -18.93 19.36 -8.28
CA GLY A 111 -18.74 18.23 -9.18
C GLY A 111 -19.04 16.87 -8.55
N LYS A 112 -18.76 16.69 -7.25
CA LYS A 112 -19.08 15.44 -6.54
C LYS A 112 -20.58 15.23 -6.33
N PHE A 113 -21.34 16.30 -6.12
CA PHE A 113 -22.77 16.20 -5.82
C PHE A 113 -23.63 15.75 -7.01
N LEU A 114 -23.20 16.02 -8.26
CA LEU A 114 -23.93 15.55 -9.45
C LEU A 114 -23.73 14.05 -9.76
N VAL A 115 -22.61 13.46 -9.34
CA VAL A 115 -22.33 12.03 -9.58
C VAL A 115 -23.13 11.15 -8.62
N GLU A 116 -23.39 11.59 -7.39
CA GLU A 116 -24.10 10.79 -6.38
C GLU A 116 -25.63 10.72 -6.59
N HIS A 117 -26.24 11.68 -7.31
CA HIS A 117 -27.69 11.72 -7.49
C HIS A 117 -28.22 11.11 -8.79
N THR A 118 -27.36 10.65 -9.70
CA THR A 118 -27.77 10.04 -10.99
C THR A 118 -27.64 8.52 -11.04
N LEU A 119 -27.18 7.88 -9.95
CA LEU A 119 -27.18 6.42 -9.86
C LEU A 119 -28.56 5.92 -9.38
N PRO A 120 -29.26 5.07 -10.16
CA PRO A 120 -30.50 4.47 -9.72
C PRO A 120 -30.22 3.68 -8.44
N LYS A 121 -30.87 4.06 -7.34
CA LYS A 121 -30.87 3.30 -6.10
C LYS A 121 -31.40 1.89 -6.40
N LYS A 122 -30.50 0.94 -6.65
CA LYS A 122 -30.80 -0.48 -6.63
C LYS A 122 -31.46 -0.75 -5.28
N LYS A 123 -32.72 -1.15 -5.34
CA LYS A 123 -33.50 -1.57 -4.16
C LYS A 123 -32.65 -2.56 -3.38
N ALA A 124 -32.42 -2.26 -2.10
CA ALA A 124 -31.81 -3.18 -1.17
C ALA A 124 -32.59 -4.51 -1.26
N PRO A 125 -31.95 -5.64 -1.62
CA PRO A 125 -32.61 -6.92 -1.53
C PRO A 125 -32.89 -7.17 -0.05
N THR A 126 -34.18 -7.20 0.27
CA THR A 126 -34.75 -7.85 1.44
C THR A 126 -33.94 -9.10 1.74
N THR A 127 -33.35 -9.20 2.92
CA THR A 127 -32.69 -10.39 3.45
C THR A 127 -33.68 -11.56 3.49
N PRO A 128 -33.52 -12.62 2.68
CA PRO A 128 -33.79 -13.96 3.17
C PRO A 128 -32.54 -14.45 3.92
N SER A 129 -32.78 -14.83 5.16
CA SER A 129 -32.12 -15.90 5.89
C SER A 129 -30.83 -16.47 5.27
N SER A 130 -29.76 -16.33 6.05
CA SER A 130 -28.51 -17.06 6.00
C SER A 130 -28.71 -18.57 5.79
N VAL A 131 -28.71 -19.01 4.54
CA VAL A 131 -28.29 -20.36 4.14
C VAL A 131 -27.48 -20.20 2.87
N GLN A 132 -26.16 -20.16 3.06
CA GLN A 132 -25.15 -20.75 2.18
C GLN A 132 -25.61 -21.10 0.75
N ALA A 133 -25.90 -20.10 -0.09
CA ALA A 133 -25.66 -20.25 -1.52
C ALA A 133 -24.15 -20.08 -1.72
N VAL A 134 -23.39 -21.09 -1.30
CA VAL A 134 -22.03 -21.32 -1.81
C VAL A 134 -22.25 -21.52 -3.31
N LEU A 135 -22.16 -20.44 -4.08
CA LEU A 135 -21.94 -20.56 -5.50
C LEU A 135 -20.65 -21.37 -5.60
N ASP A 136 -20.79 -22.63 -6.00
CA ASP A 136 -19.68 -23.56 -6.12
C ASP A 136 -18.73 -23.02 -7.19
N LEU A 137 -17.70 -22.32 -6.73
CA LEU A 137 -16.63 -21.77 -7.58
C LEU A 137 -15.76 -22.90 -8.16
N GLY A 138 -16.11 -24.17 -7.91
CA GLY A 138 -15.37 -25.34 -8.31
C GLY A 138 -14.16 -25.62 -7.41
N TYR A 139 -14.03 -24.89 -6.31
CA TYR A 139 -13.00 -25.10 -5.29
C TYR A 139 -13.53 -24.72 -3.90
N LYS A 140 -12.97 -25.38 -2.88
CA LYS A 140 -13.17 -25.03 -1.48
C LYS A 140 -12.01 -24.13 -1.05
N PRO A 141 -12.26 -22.91 -0.54
CA PRO A 141 -11.19 -22.07 -0.03
C PRO A 141 -10.53 -22.75 1.17
N ILE A 142 -9.21 -22.62 1.26
CA ILE A 142 -8.40 -23.21 2.32
C ILE A 142 -7.91 -22.13 3.28
N LEU A 143 -7.81 -22.44 4.57
CA LEU A 143 -7.39 -21.50 5.60
C LEU A 143 -6.24 -22.11 6.41
N PRO A 144 -5.29 -21.29 6.89
CA PRO A 144 -4.20 -21.78 7.73
C PRO A 144 -4.75 -22.32 9.05
N VAL A 145 -4.31 -23.52 9.42
CA VAL A 145 -4.63 -24.15 10.70
C VAL A 145 -3.66 -23.63 11.75
N LYS A 146 -4.16 -22.77 12.63
CA LYS A 146 -3.37 -22.23 13.74
C LYS A 146 -3.35 -23.20 14.93
N SER A 147 -2.17 -23.71 15.28
CA SER A 147 -2.00 -24.67 16.39
C SER A 147 -2.02 -24.02 17.77
N ASP A 148 -1.81 -22.70 17.82
CA ASP A 148 -1.62 -21.87 19.02
C ASP A 148 -2.93 -21.28 19.57
N GLY A 149 -4.09 -21.68 19.05
CA GLY A 149 -5.40 -21.19 19.51
C GLY A 149 -5.69 -19.74 19.13
N THR A 150 -4.86 -19.10 18.30
CA THR A 150 -5.22 -17.83 17.67
C THR A 150 -6.40 -18.03 16.72
N LYS A 151 -7.22 -16.99 16.60
CA LYS A 151 -8.43 -17.02 15.76
C LYS A 151 -8.04 -17.32 14.31
N THR A 152 -8.70 -18.32 13.72
CA THR A 152 -8.68 -18.57 12.28
C THR A 152 -9.06 -17.28 11.55
N PRO A 153 -8.35 -16.91 10.48
CA PRO A 153 -8.64 -15.69 9.75
C PRO A 153 -10.06 -15.70 9.17
N THR A 154 -10.70 -14.53 9.17
CA THR A 154 -12.06 -14.37 8.64
C THR A 154 -12.00 -14.29 7.12
N LEU A 155 -12.65 -15.26 6.47
CA LEU A 155 -12.74 -15.30 5.01
C LEU A 155 -13.76 -14.26 4.50
N THR A 156 -13.34 -13.43 3.55
CA THR A 156 -14.18 -12.43 2.87
C THR A 156 -14.32 -12.80 1.40
N ARG A 157 -15.55 -12.81 0.87
CA ARG A 157 -15.79 -13.08 -0.55
C ARG A 157 -15.99 -11.77 -1.31
N ASN A 158 -15.28 -11.61 -2.43
CA ASN A 158 -15.58 -10.59 -3.42
C ASN A 158 -16.41 -11.20 -4.56
N PRO A 159 -17.72 -10.92 -4.66
CA PRO A 159 -18.60 -11.51 -5.66
C PRO A 159 -18.34 -11.00 -7.09
N GLU A 160 -17.73 -9.81 -7.26
CA GLU A 160 -17.45 -9.25 -8.58
C GLU A 160 -16.25 -9.94 -9.23
N LYS A 161 -15.21 -10.19 -8.44
CA LYS A 161 -13.98 -10.85 -8.90
C LYS A 161 -14.01 -12.37 -8.73
N ASN A 162 -14.99 -12.92 -8.03
CA ASN A 162 -15.08 -14.34 -7.69
C ASN A 162 -13.83 -14.85 -6.90
N VAL A 163 -13.31 -13.99 -6.04
CA VAL A 163 -12.11 -14.23 -5.20
C VAL A 163 -12.53 -14.35 -3.74
N TYR A 164 -11.88 -15.27 -3.02
CA TYR A 164 -11.90 -15.31 -1.56
C TYR A 164 -10.62 -14.69 -1.02
N SER A 165 -10.75 -13.74 -0.10
CA SER A 165 -9.62 -13.02 0.48
C SER A 165 -9.62 -13.17 2.00
N PHE A 166 -8.45 -13.30 2.60
CA PHE A 166 -8.28 -13.17 4.05
C PHE A 166 -6.95 -12.52 4.41
N TYR A 167 -6.90 -11.97 5.61
CA TYR A 167 -5.71 -11.38 6.19
C TYR A 167 -5.19 -12.27 7.29
N ASP A 168 -3.88 -12.44 7.35
CA ASP A 168 -3.24 -13.26 8.35
C ASP A 168 -1.93 -12.61 8.84
N THR A 169 -1.36 -13.18 9.90
CA THR A 169 -0.05 -12.81 10.41
C THR A 169 0.76 -14.08 10.65
N TYR A 170 1.94 -14.14 10.04
CA TYR A 170 2.88 -15.26 10.16
C TYR A 170 4.30 -14.72 10.30
N LEU A 171 5.04 -15.18 11.32
CA LEU A 171 6.40 -14.69 11.65
C LEU A 171 6.51 -13.15 11.69
N ASP A 172 5.55 -12.50 12.37
CA ASP A 172 5.42 -11.04 12.44
C ASP A 172 5.32 -10.32 11.08
N SER A 173 4.98 -11.04 10.00
CA SER A 173 4.64 -10.48 8.71
C SER A 173 3.14 -10.47 8.51
N ASN A 174 2.60 -9.34 8.04
CA ASN A 174 1.22 -9.27 7.61
C ASN A 174 1.09 -9.91 6.23
N LEU A 175 0.17 -10.85 6.14
CA LEU A 175 -0.15 -11.58 4.93
C LEU A 175 -1.51 -11.17 4.39
N THR A 176 -1.60 -10.99 3.09
CA THR A 176 -2.87 -10.91 2.34
C THR A 176 -2.92 -12.10 1.41
N VAL A 177 -3.95 -12.93 1.57
CA VAL A 177 -4.13 -14.16 0.79
C VAL A 177 -5.41 -14.04 -0.02
N ASP A 178 -5.27 -14.13 -1.33
CA ASP A 178 -6.36 -14.13 -2.30
C ASP A 178 -6.41 -15.48 -3.00
N GLN A 179 -7.56 -16.13 -3.00
CA GLN A 179 -7.80 -17.42 -3.62
C GLN A 179 -8.84 -17.28 -4.72
N GLN A 180 -8.60 -17.95 -5.84
CA GLN A 180 -9.53 -18.04 -6.96
C GLN A 180 -9.46 -19.43 -7.62
N ALA A 181 -10.48 -19.75 -8.39
CA ALA A 181 -10.47 -20.97 -9.20
C ALA A 181 -9.36 -20.87 -10.25
N LEU A 182 -8.64 -21.97 -10.51
CA LEU A 182 -7.63 -21.99 -11.56
C LEU A 182 -8.31 -21.73 -12.91
N PRO A 183 -7.98 -20.62 -13.61
CA PRO A 183 -8.64 -20.29 -14.86
C PRO A 183 -8.32 -21.35 -15.92
N LYS A 184 -9.26 -21.60 -16.84
CA LYS A 184 -9.20 -22.76 -17.76
C LYS A 184 -7.97 -22.76 -18.65
N ASN A 185 -7.45 -21.58 -19.00
CA ASN A 185 -6.26 -21.39 -19.82
C ASN A 185 -4.94 -21.82 -19.14
N PHE A 186 -4.92 -21.94 -17.81
CA PHE A 186 -3.76 -22.40 -17.05
C PHE A 186 -3.73 -23.93 -16.85
N ARG A 187 -4.87 -24.61 -17.01
CA ARG A 187 -4.97 -26.05 -16.76
C ARG A 187 -4.16 -26.83 -17.80
N GLY A 188 -3.06 -27.46 -17.37
CA GLY A 188 -2.18 -28.23 -18.25
C GLY A 188 -1.33 -27.38 -19.21
N ASN A 189 -1.32 -26.05 -19.03
CA ASN A 189 -0.55 -25.13 -19.86
C ASN A 189 0.62 -24.56 -19.07
N ALA A 190 1.77 -25.23 -19.14
CA ALA A 190 2.99 -24.81 -18.46
C ALA A 190 3.45 -23.41 -18.92
N GLN A 191 3.31 -23.09 -20.21
CA GLN A 191 3.70 -21.78 -20.73
C GLN A 191 2.91 -20.65 -20.08
N ALA A 192 1.59 -20.80 -19.93
CA ALA A 192 0.77 -19.77 -19.28
C ALA A 192 1.19 -19.53 -17.81
N ILE A 193 1.62 -20.59 -17.11
CA ILE A 193 2.14 -20.46 -15.73
C ILE A 193 3.49 -19.74 -15.73
N GLU A 194 4.39 -20.06 -16.65
CA GLU A 194 5.68 -19.38 -16.80
C GLU A 194 5.52 -17.90 -17.17
N ASP A 195 4.56 -17.58 -18.03
CA ASP A 195 4.23 -16.21 -18.40
C ASP A 195 3.70 -15.42 -17.19
N LEU A 196 2.87 -16.06 -16.34
CA LEU A 196 2.41 -15.47 -15.08
C LEU A 196 3.56 -15.29 -14.07
N ALA A 197 4.47 -16.27 -13.96
CA ALA A 197 5.66 -16.13 -13.13
C ALA A 197 6.53 -14.97 -13.58
N SER A 198 6.72 -14.84 -14.89
CA SER A 198 7.50 -13.77 -15.51
C SER A 198 6.87 -12.40 -15.32
N SER A 199 5.54 -12.29 -15.46
CA SER A 199 4.82 -11.01 -15.26
C SER A 199 4.87 -10.53 -13.80
N LEU A 200 4.97 -11.46 -12.85
CA LEU A 200 5.18 -11.19 -11.44
C LEU A 200 6.67 -11.04 -11.07
N GLN A 201 7.57 -11.19 -12.04
CA GLN A 201 9.02 -11.18 -11.84
C GLN A 201 9.50 -12.24 -10.83
N ALA A 202 8.77 -13.34 -10.70
CA ALA A 202 9.15 -14.42 -9.80
C ALA A 202 10.48 -15.04 -10.24
N LYS A 203 11.46 -15.05 -9.33
CA LYS A 203 12.82 -15.54 -9.60
C LYS A 203 12.99 -16.98 -9.11
N ASP A 204 12.27 -17.34 -8.05
CA ASP A 204 12.41 -18.62 -7.37
C ASP A 204 11.09 -19.38 -7.37
N SER A 205 11.18 -20.69 -7.21
CA SER A 205 10.01 -21.58 -7.12
C SER A 205 10.28 -22.76 -6.20
N PHE A 206 9.25 -23.22 -5.50
CA PHE A 206 9.32 -24.40 -4.66
C PHE A 206 8.00 -25.18 -4.71
N THR A 207 8.06 -26.48 -4.44
CA THR A 207 6.89 -27.36 -4.43
C THR A 207 6.42 -27.61 -3.01
N THR A 208 5.10 -27.54 -2.81
CA THR A 208 4.42 -27.84 -1.55
C THR A 208 3.44 -29.00 -1.76
N THR A 209 2.84 -29.50 -0.68
CA THR A 209 1.77 -30.52 -0.76
C THR A 209 0.53 -30.00 -1.50
N ILE A 210 0.32 -28.68 -1.51
CA ILE A 210 -0.85 -28.04 -2.12
C ILE A 210 -0.63 -27.79 -3.61
N GLY A 211 0.61 -27.51 -4.02
CA GLY A 211 0.96 -27.16 -5.39
C GLY A 211 2.35 -26.53 -5.51
N THR A 212 2.64 -25.98 -6.68
CA THR A 212 3.90 -25.26 -6.93
C THR A 212 3.71 -23.78 -6.63
N ALA A 213 4.66 -23.21 -5.92
CA ALA A 213 4.73 -21.80 -5.60
C ALA A 213 5.85 -21.13 -6.40
N HIS A 214 5.58 -19.93 -6.91
CA HIS A 214 6.58 -19.03 -7.50
C HIS A 214 6.62 -17.75 -6.68
N ILE A 215 7.81 -17.25 -6.40
CA ILE A 215 8.02 -16.12 -5.49
C ILE A 215 8.86 -15.02 -6.12
N TYR A 216 8.41 -13.79 -5.91
CA TYR A 216 9.13 -12.55 -6.12
C TYR A 216 9.43 -11.91 -4.78
N THR A 217 10.68 -11.50 -4.58
CA THR A 217 11.12 -10.72 -3.42
C THR A 217 11.57 -9.34 -3.89
N ASP A 218 10.95 -8.29 -3.37
CA ASP A 218 11.41 -6.92 -3.58
C ASP A 218 12.66 -6.67 -2.72
N GLU A 219 13.80 -6.52 -3.38
CA GLU A 219 15.11 -6.32 -2.74
C GLU A 219 15.19 -5.06 -1.87
N LYS A 220 14.31 -4.07 -2.09
CA LYS A 220 14.31 -2.81 -1.33
C LYS A 220 13.49 -2.88 -0.05
N SER A 221 12.28 -3.41 -0.14
CA SER A 221 11.34 -3.45 0.98
C SER A 221 11.40 -4.76 1.75
N GLY A 222 11.94 -5.82 1.14
CA GLY A 222 11.82 -7.19 1.62
C GLY A 222 10.42 -7.77 1.45
N ALA A 223 9.46 -7.02 0.90
CA ALA A 223 8.12 -7.53 0.64
C ALA A 223 8.17 -8.66 -0.39
N GLN A 224 7.35 -9.68 -0.18
CA GLN A 224 7.29 -10.84 -1.05
C GLN A 224 5.89 -10.97 -1.66
N ARG A 225 5.86 -11.35 -2.92
CA ARG A 225 4.64 -11.75 -3.62
C ARG A 225 4.86 -13.15 -4.12
N LEU A 226 3.95 -14.05 -3.81
CA LEU A 226 3.98 -15.40 -4.35
C LEU A 226 2.61 -15.76 -4.92
N PHE A 227 2.62 -16.67 -5.87
CA PHE A 227 1.40 -17.39 -6.21
C PHE A 227 1.64 -18.89 -6.12
N VAL A 228 0.65 -19.59 -5.59
CA VAL A 228 0.59 -21.04 -5.51
C VAL A 228 -0.51 -21.51 -6.44
N TYR A 229 -0.23 -22.50 -7.26
CA TYR A 229 -1.23 -23.06 -8.15
C TYR A 229 -1.29 -24.58 -8.03
N ASN A 230 -2.50 -25.10 -8.22
CA ASN A 230 -2.77 -26.53 -8.38
C ASN A 230 -3.91 -26.74 -9.39
N ASP A 231 -4.33 -27.97 -9.62
CA ASP A 231 -5.32 -28.31 -10.65
C ASP A 231 -6.66 -27.57 -10.54
N LYS A 232 -7.00 -27.03 -9.36
CA LYS A 232 -8.31 -26.44 -9.06
C LYS A 232 -8.26 -24.97 -8.67
N MET A 233 -7.15 -24.51 -8.11
CA MET A 233 -7.06 -23.21 -7.44
C MET A 233 -5.75 -22.50 -7.77
N LEU A 234 -5.86 -21.18 -7.88
CA LEU A 234 -4.75 -20.24 -7.91
C LEU A 234 -4.86 -19.35 -6.66
N MET A 235 -3.79 -19.29 -5.88
CA MET A 235 -3.69 -18.50 -4.66
C MET A 235 -2.58 -17.49 -4.82
N PHE A 236 -2.83 -16.25 -4.44
CA PHE A 236 -1.84 -15.19 -4.36
C PHE A 236 -1.64 -14.85 -2.89
N ILE A 237 -0.37 -14.78 -2.47
CA ILE A 237 -0.01 -14.37 -1.11
C ILE A 237 0.95 -13.20 -1.23
N GLN A 238 0.63 -12.13 -0.50
CA GLN A 238 1.49 -10.97 -0.36
C GLN A 238 1.94 -10.86 1.09
N SER A 239 3.25 -10.68 1.28
CA SER A 239 3.88 -10.53 2.59
C SER A 239 4.56 -9.17 2.68
N THR A 240 4.44 -8.54 3.85
CA THR A 240 5.13 -7.28 4.16
C THR A 240 6.63 -7.44 4.46
N LYS A 241 7.11 -8.68 4.64
CA LYS A 241 8.50 -8.99 5.01
C LYS A 241 9.01 -10.21 4.24
N THR A 242 10.32 -10.38 4.24
CA THR A 242 10.99 -11.54 3.67
C THR A 242 10.81 -12.71 4.64
N ILE A 243 10.26 -13.80 4.12
CA ILE A 243 10.12 -15.09 4.79
C ILE A 243 10.95 -16.08 3.98
N ASP A 244 11.68 -16.96 4.66
CA ASP A 244 12.48 -17.99 4.01
C ASP A 244 11.61 -19.09 3.41
N ASP A 245 12.14 -19.81 2.43
CA ASP A 245 11.40 -20.83 1.69
C ASP A 245 10.88 -21.96 2.59
N ALA A 246 11.62 -22.35 3.64
CA ALA A 246 11.18 -23.41 4.54
C ALA A 246 9.96 -22.98 5.37
N SER A 247 10.00 -21.74 5.89
CA SER A 247 8.87 -21.12 6.57
C SER A 247 7.66 -20.93 5.64
N TRP A 248 7.88 -20.57 4.37
CA TRP A 248 6.79 -20.51 3.39
C TRP A 248 6.14 -21.88 3.12
N VAL A 249 6.96 -22.93 2.98
CA VAL A 249 6.48 -24.30 2.80
C VAL A 249 5.63 -24.73 4.00
N GLU A 250 6.11 -24.48 5.23
CA GLU A 250 5.36 -24.78 6.45
C GLU A 250 4.02 -24.02 6.49
N TYR A 251 4.03 -22.71 6.20
CA TYR A 251 2.83 -21.89 6.18
C TYR A 251 1.80 -22.43 5.19
N ILE A 252 2.21 -22.69 3.95
CA ILE A 252 1.30 -23.21 2.90
C ILE A 252 0.80 -24.61 3.28
N GLN A 253 1.65 -25.49 3.82
CA GLN A 253 1.25 -26.83 4.26
C GLN A 253 0.27 -26.82 5.44
N SER A 254 0.25 -25.75 6.23
CA SER A 254 -0.72 -25.58 7.32
C SER A 254 -2.15 -25.32 6.83
N MET A 255 -2.35 -25.01 5.54
CA MET A 255 -3.67 -24.67 5.00
C MET A 255 -4.52 -25.90 4.69
N GLN A 256 -5.77 -25.92 5.16
CA GLN A 256 -6.73 -27.02 5.01
C GLN A 256 -8.16 -26.56 4.66
#